data_AF-A0A0J6NPP5-F1
#
_entry.id   AF-A0A0J6NPP5-F1
#
_cell.length_a   1.000
_cell.length_b   1.000
_cell.length_c   1.000
_cell.angle_alpha   90.00
_cell.angle_beta   90.00
_cell.angle_gamma   90.00
#
_symmetry.space_group_name_H-M   'P 1'
#
loop_
_entity.id
_entity.type
_entity.pdbx_description
1 polymer ?
#
loop_
_entity_poly.entity_id
_entity_poly.type
_entity_poly.pdbx_seq_one_letter_code
_entity_poly.pdbx_strand_id
1 'polypeptide(L)'
;MFFDTLRFLIHTLFGLFVLVLLLRFYLQVARAPFKHPLCQFVMAATNFAVLPLRKLVPAMRGYDSATMLLAWLVALLSNVLVTLLSSVPEVFTFPQVWVALSLLSLLEVFKQSLTLLMGSVIVQAVLSWVSPYNPLMPVLDALTRPFLRPFRKANVGGVDLSPLVLFLIIQVILMLPVRMLEASFLTQLKVIL
;
A
#
# COMPACT_ATOMS: atom_id res chain seq x y z
N MET A 1 15.26 -17.01 -15.94
CA MET A 1 16.04 -16.86 -14.68
C MET A 1 16.49 -15.43 -14.46
N PHE A 2 17.40 -14.84 -15.26
CA PHE A 2 17.87 -13.46 -15.02
C PHE A 2 16.74 -12.40 -15.05
N PHE A 3 15.92 -12.40 -16.11
CA PHE A 3 14.78 -11.48 -16.24
C PHE A 3 13.74 -11.65 -15.10
N ASP A 4 13.54 -12.89 -14.64
CA ASP A 4 12.61 -13.18 -13.54
C ASP A 4 13.15 -12.65 -12.21
N THR A 5 14.45 -12.81 -11.96
CA THR A 5 15.12 -12.20 -10.80
C THR A 5 15.02 -10.68 -10.85
N LEU A 6 15.26 -10.07 -12.01
CA LEU A 6 15.16 -8.62 -12.15
C LEU A 6 13.72 -8.11 -11.95
N ARG A 7 12.72 -8.81 -12.51
CA ARG A 7 11.30 -8.54 -12.28
C ARG A 7 10.95 -8.63 -10.79
N PHE A 8 11.44 -9.66 -10.10
CA PHE A 8 11.27 -9.81 -8.64
C PHE A 8 11.89 -8.65 -7.87
N LEU A 9 13.13 -8.26 -8.19
CA LEU A 9 13.82 -7.14 -7.55
C LEU A 9 13.07 -5.82 -7.74
N ILE A 10 12.60 -5.54 -8.96
CA ILE A 10 11.82 -4.34 -9.26
C ILE A 10 10.52 -4.33 -8.45
N HIS A 11 9.72 -5.39 -8.50
CA HIS A 11 8.47 -5.44 -7.73
C HIS A 11 8.71 -5.31 -6.22
N THR A 12 9.75 -5.96 -5.71
CA THR A 12 10.04 -5.93 -4.27
C THR A 12 10.52 -4.55 -3.83
N LEU A 13 11.52 -3.97 -4.50
CA LEU A 13 12.08 -2.67 -4.11
C LEU A 13 11.07 -1.54 -4.25
N PHE A 14 10.35 -1.49 -5.37
CA PHE A 14 9.33 -0.47 -5.59
C PHE A 14 8.12 -0.70 -4.69
N GLY A 15 7.68 -1.94 -4.50
CA GLY A 15 6.57 -2.29 -3.61
C GLY A 15 6.86 -1.91 -2.15
N LEU A 16 8.08 -2.18 -1.66
CA LEU A 16 8.51 -1.74 -0.33
C LEU A 16 8.50 -0.21 -0.22
N PHE A 17 8.96 0.50 -1.24
CA PHE A 17 8.94 1.97 -1.21
C PHE A 17 7.51 2.53 -1.24
N VAL A 18 6.60 1.95 -2.04
CA VAL A 18 5.17 2.26 -2.02
C VAL A 18 4.59 2.02 -0.63
N LEU A 19 4.93 0.90 0.03
CA LEU A 19 4.47 0.60 1.38
C LEU A 19 4.92 1.65 2.40
N VAL A 20 6.18 2.12 2.32
CA VAL A 20 6.69 3.20 3.20
C VAL A 20 5.99 4.53 2.91
N LEU A 21 5.69 4.86 1.65
CA LEU A 21 4.92 6.05 1.29
C LEU A 21 3.48 5.98 1.82
N LEU A 22 2.82 4.83 1.68
CA LEU A 22 1.50 4.60 2.26
C LEU A 22 1.54 4.74 3.78
N LEU A 23 2.54 4.14 4.43
CA LEU A 23 2.74 4.28 5.88
C LEU A 23 2.87 5.75 6.28
N ARG A 24 3.63 6.57 5.54
CA ARG A 24 3.72 8.02 5.76
C ARG A 24 2.34 8.67 5.73
N PHE A 25 1.58 8.40 4.68
CA PHE A 25 0.24 8.96 4.50
C PHE A 25 -0.68 8.56 5.65
N TYR A 26 -0.74 7.27 6.00
CA TYR A 26 -1.62 6.77 7.04
C TYR A 26 -1.20 7.22 8.45
N LEU A 27 0.10 7.35 8.73
CA LEU A 27 0.58 7.96 9.98
C LEU A 27 0.13 9.41 10.12
N GLN A 28 0.13 10.17 9.02
CA GLN A 28 -0.41 11.53 9.02
C GLN A 28 -1.92 11.54 9.25
N VAL A 29 -2.67 10.62 8.62
CA VAL A 29 -4.12 10.47 8.83
C VAL A 29 -4.45 10.11 10.27
N ALA A 30 -3.68 9.19 10.87
CA ALA A 30 -3.79 8.78 12.28
C ALA A 30 -3.32 9.87 13.26
N ARG A 31 -2.76 10.98 12.76
CA ARG A 31 -2.14 12.05 13.57
C ARG A 31 -1.10 11.49 14.54
N ALA A 32 -0.30 10.53 14.08
CA ALA A 32 0.73 9.89 14.88
C ALA A 32 1.76 10.93 15.38
N PRO A 33 2.25 10.82 16.63
CA PRO A 33 3.17 11.79 17.18
C PRO A 33 4.51 11.76 16.42
N PHE A 34 4.93 12.91 15.90
CA PHE A 34 6.15 13.04 15.08
C PHE A 34 7.42 12.54 15.78
N LYS A 35 7.47 12.62 17.11
CA LYS A 35 8.60 12.13 17.93
C LYS A 35 8.71 10.61 17.96
N HIS A 36 7.71 9.87 17.49
CA HIS A 36 7.74 8.41 17.48
C HIS A 36 8.81 7.91 16.47
N PRO A 37 9.66 6.94 16.82
CA PRO A 37 10.73 6.43 15.94
C PRO A 37 10.24 6.01 14.55
N LEU A 38 9.09 5.33 14.48
CA LEU A 38 8.46 4.96 13.21
C LEU A 38 8.15 6.17 12.31
N CYS A 39 7.65 7.27 12.87
CA CYS A 39 7.39 8.49 12.11
C CYS A 39 8.70 9.09 11.59
N GLN A 40 9.74 9.14 12.42
CA GLN A 40 11.05 9.65 12.01
C GLN A 40 11.68 8.81 10.90
N PHE A 41 11.64 7.49 11.02
CA PHE A 41 12.12 6.56 10.00
C PHE A 41 11.40 6.78 8.67
N VAL A 42 10.06 6.80 8.68
CA VAL A 42 9.26 6.96 7.48
C VAL A 42 9.51 8.32 6.82
N MET A 43 9.61 9.39 7.60
CA MET A 43 9.92 10.73 7.08
C MET A 43 11.33 10.78 6.50
N ALA A 44 12.34 10.24 7.18
CA ALA A 44 13.71 10.17 6.68
C ALA A 44 13.80 9.37 5.37
N ALA A 45 13.10 8.24 5.29
CA ALA A 45 13.08 7.36 4.12
C ALA A 45 12.33 7.94 2.92
N THR A 46 11.50 8.99 3.08
CA THR A 46 10.62 9.47 1.99
C THR A 46 10.74 10.96 1.69
N ASN A 47 11.27 11.77 2.61
CA ASN A 47 11.34 13.23 2.46
C ASN A 47 12.07 13.67 1.19
N PHE A 48 13.14 12.97 0.80
CA PHE A 48 13.92 13.31 -0.39
C PHE A 48 13.07 13.28 -1.67
N ALA A 49 12.03 12.44 -1.73
CA ALA A 49 11.14 12.32 -2.88
C ALA A 49 9.81 13.09 -2.69
N VAL A 50 9.26 13.08 -1.47
CA VAL A 50 7.96 13.74 -1.19
C VAL A 50 8.09 15.26 -1.17
N LEU A 51 9.15 15.83 -0.59
CA LEU A 51 9.26 17.28 -0.42
C LEU A 51 9.41 18.05 -1.75
N PRO A 52 10.19 17.57 -2.75
CA PRO A 52 10.18 18.17 -4.08
C PRO A 52 8.80 18.16 -4.73
N LEU A 53 8.09 17.03 -4.67
CA LEU A 53 6.77 16.90 -5.28
C LEU A 53 5.71 17.77 -4.57
N ARG A 54 5.82 17.93 -3.25
CA ARG A 54 4.93 18.79 -2.45
C ARG A 54 5.01 20.27 -2.85
N LYS A 55 6.07 20.71 -3.53
CA LYS A 55 6.15 22.07 -4.11
C LYS A 55 5.18 22.26 -5.27
N LEU A 56 4.84 21.18 -5.98
CA LEU A 56 3.95 21.19 -7.14
C LEU A 56 2.52 20.80 -6.75
N VAL A 57 2.38 19.89 -5.78
CA VAL A 57 1.10 19.32 -5.38
C VAL A 57 0.78 19.75 -3.95
N PRO A 58 -0.13 20.73 -3.76
CA PRO A 58 -0.51 21.19 -2.43
C PRO A 58 -1.34 20.14 -1.70
N ALA A 59 -1.28 20.17 -0.37
CA ALA A 59 -2.06 19.29 0.49
C ALA A 59 -3.58 19.53 0.29
N MET A 60 -4.32 18.48 -0.03
CA MET A 60 -5.77 18.57 -0.24
C MET A 60 -6.52 18.17 1.03
N ARG A 61 -7.34 19.08 1.59
CA ARG A 61 -8.21 18.81 2.75
C ARG A 61 -7.48 18.22 3.98
N GLY A 62 -6.21 18.59 4.17
CA GLY A 62 -5.37 18.07 5.27
C GLY A 62 -4.71 16.70 5.02
N TYR A 63 -4.98 16.07 3.88
CA TYR A 63 -4.32 14.83 3.45
C TYR A 63 -3.01 15.11 2.71
N ASP A 64 -2.06 14.17 2.82
CA ASP A 64 -0.78 14.22 2.10
C ASP A 64 -0.94 13.74 0.64
N SER A 65 -1.59 14.57 -0.18
CA SER A 65 -1.84 14.34 -1.61
C SER A 65 -0.55 14.10 -2.39
N ALA A 66 0.53 14.81 -2.07
CA ALA A 66 1.85 14.61 -2.68
C ALA A 66 2.36 13.19 -2.44
N THR A 67 2.22 12.66 -1.23
CA THR A 67 2.63 11.28 -0.90
C THR A 67 1.78 10.23 -1.63
N MET A 68 0.45 10.44 -1.72
CA MET A 68 -0.40 9.53 -2.50
C MET A 68 -0.07 9.54 -3.98
N LEU A 69 0.14 10.72 -4.56
CA LEU A 69 0.56 10.82 -5.96
C LEU A 69 1.91 10.14 -6.18
N LEU A 70 2.87 10.35 -5.28
CA LEU A 70 4.18 9.71 -5.37
C LEU A 70 4.08 8.19 -5.26
N ALA A 71 3.24 7.65 -4.38
CA ALA A 71 3.02 6.22 -4.26
C ALA A 71 2.48 5.62 -5.58
N TRP A 72 1.53 6.32 -6.22
CA TRP A 72 1.03 5.93 -7.53
C TRP A 72 2.09 6.04 -8.63
N LEU A 73 2.88 7.11 -8.66
CA LEU A 73 3.97 7.28 -9.64
C LEU A 73 5.07 6.22 -9.50
N VAL A 74 5.41 5.84 -8.28
CA VAL A 74 6.38 4.75 -8.01
C VAL A 74 5.83 3.41 -8.48
N ALA A 75 4.55 3.12 -8.20
CA ALA A 75 3.90 1.92 -8.72
C ALA A 75 3.84 1.90 -10.26
N LEU A 76 3.57 3.06 -10.88
CA LEU A 76 3.59 3.24 -12.33
C LEU A 76 4.97 2.99 -12.92
N LEU A 77 6.00 3.57 -12.32
CA LEU A 77 7.38 3.34 -12.75
C LEU A 77 7.75 1.86 -12.64
N SER A 78 7.35 1.17 -11.57
CA SER A 78 7.56 -0.28 -11.42
C SER A 78 6.92 -1.07 -12.57
N ASN A 79 5.64 -0.81 -12.87
CA ASN A 79 4.91 -1.49 -13.93
C ASN A 79 5.47 -1.19 -15.33
N VAL A 80 5.90 0.04 -15.59
CA VAL A 80 6.60 0.42 -16.83
C VAL A 80 7.90 -0.36 -16.99
N LEU A 81 8.74 -0.39 -15.94
CA LEU A 81 10.01 -1.11 -15.99
C LEU A 81 9.81 -2.63 -16.21
N VAL A 82 8.82 -3.23 -15.55
CA VAL A 82 8.51 -4.66 -15.72
C VAL A 82 7.99 -4.97 -17.14
N THR A 83 7.21 -4.05 -17.72
CA THR A 83 6.74 -4.19 -19.11
C THR A 83 7.91 -4.08 -20.08
N LEU A 84 8.85 -3.14 -19.86
CA LEU A 84 10.08 -3.01 -20.66
C LEU A 84 10.97 -4.26 -20.63
N LEU A 85 10.91 -5.07 -19.56
CA LEU A 85 11.66 -6.35 -19.49
C LEU A 85 11.05 -7.45 -20.35
N SER A 86 9.78 -7.32 -20.74
CA SER A 86 9.00 -8.40 -21.35
C SER A 86 8.53 -8.08 -22.77
N SER A 87 8.74 -6.85 -23.23
CA SER A 87 8.14 -6.30 -24.44
C SER A 87 9.04 -5.27 -25.12
N VAL A 88 8.83 -5.02 -26.42
CA VAL A 88 9.61 -4.03 -27.18
C VAL A 88 9.19 -2.59 -26.84
N PRO A 89 10.10 -1.59 -26.91
CA PRO A 89 9.78 -0.20 -26.60
C PRO A 89 8.65 0.43 -27.42
N GLU A 90 8.38 -0.10 -28.62
CA GLU A 90 7.32 0.38 -29.52
C GLU A 90 5.91 0.30 -28.90
N VAL A 91 5.72 -0.61 -27.95
CA VAL A 91 4.45 -0.78 -27.22
C VAL A 91 4.00 0.51 -26.53
N PHE A 92 4.95 1.33 -26.05
CA PHE A 92 4.62 2.57 -25.33
C PHE A 92 4.07 3.68 -26.23
N THR A 93 4.02 3.47 -27.54
CA THR A 93 3.36 4.38 -28.49
C THR A 93 1.84 4.29 -28.44
N PHE A 94 1.28 3.16 -27.97
CA PHE A 94 -0.16 2.94 -27.88
C PHE A 94 -0.73 3.60 -26.61
N PRO A 95 -1.66 4.57 -26.71
CA PRO A 95 -2.24 5.23 -25.52
C PRO A 95 -2.93 4.26 -24.56
N GLN A 96 -3.47 3.15 -25.07
CA GLN A 96 -4.15 2.12 -24.30
C GLN A 96 -3.22 1.45 -23.28
N VAL A 97 -1.92 1.36 -23.59
CA VAL A 97 -0.90 0.82 -22.67
C VAL A 97 -0.76 1.71 -21.44
N TRP A 98 -0.67 3.02 -21.63
CA TRP A 98 -0.57 3.97 -20.52
C TRP A 98 -1.81 3.97 -19.62
N VAL A 99 -3.00 3.78 -20.21
CA VAL A 99 -4.24 3.63 -19.44
C VAL A 99 -4.20 2.35 -18.61
N ALA A 100 -3.86 1.20 -19.22
CA ALA A 100 -3.77 -0.08 -18.51
C ALA A 100 -2.73 -0.03 -17.37
N LEU A 101 -1.53 0.51 -17.63
CA LEU A 101 -0.48 0.67 -16.63
C LEU A 101 -0.90 1.61 -15.49
N SER A 102 -1.60 2.70 -15.81
CA SER A 102 -2.14 3.64 -14.81
C SER A 102 -3.15 2.96 -13.88
N LEU A 103 -4.05 2.16 -14.44
CA LEU A 103 -5.05 1.40 -13.67
C LEU A 103 -4.42 0.29 -12.82
N LEU A 104 -3.45 -0.45 -13.38
CA LEU A 104 -2.68 -1.44 -12.64
C LEU A 104 -1.92 -0.81 -11.46
N SER A 105 -1.37 0.38 -11.66
CA SER A 105 -0.63 1.10 -10.62
C SER A 105 -1.53 1.62 -9.50
N LEU A 106 -2.74 2.07 -9.86
CA LEU A 106 -3.76 2.44 -8.88
C LEU A 106 -4.20 1.23 -8.06
N LEU A 107 -4.42 0.09 -8.73
CA LEU A 107 -4.78 -1.16 -8.08
C LEU A 107 -3.65 -1.67 -7.17
N GLU A 108 -2.38 -1.52 -7.57
CA GLU A 108 -1.22 -1.86 -6.74
C GLU A 108 -1.19 -1.03 -5.45
N VAL A 109 -1.36 0.30 -5.55
CA VAL A 109 -1.43 1.16 -4.35
C VAL A 109 -2.57 0.73 -3.43
N PHE A 110 -3.75 0.41 -3.98
CA PHE A 110 -4.88 -0.10 -3.20
C PHE A 110 -4.56 -1.44 -2.50
N LYS A 111 -3.94 -2.38 -3.23
CA LYS A 111 -3.48 -3.67 -2.68
C LYS A 111 -2.46 -3.45 -1.56
N GLN A 112 -1.49 -2.58 -1.75
CA GLN A 112 -0.49 -2.24 -0.72
C GLN A 112 -1.13 -1.58 0.51
N SER A 113 -2.16 -0.76 0.33
CA SER A 113 -2.92 -0.19 1.46
C SER A 113 -3.63 -1.26 2.29
N LEU A 114 -4.25 -2.25 1.64
CA LEU A 114 -4.87 -3.40 2.32
C LEU A 114 -3.83 -4.25 3.05
N THR A 115 -2.68 -4.50 2.41
CA THR A 115 -1.54 -5.21 3.03
C THR A 115 -1.02 -4.48 4.26
N LEU A 116 -0.91 -3.14 4.20
CA LEU A 116 -0.49 -2.33 5.34
C LEU A 116 -1.50 -2.40 6.50
N LEU A 117 -2.79 -2.31 6.20
CA LEU A 117 -3.85 -2.44 7.20
C LEU A 117 -3.82 -3.82 7.86
N MET A 118 -3.69 -4.88 7.05
CA MET A 118 -3.56 -6.25 7.52
C MET A 118 -2.33 -6.41 8.44
N GLY A 119 -1.17 -5.89 8.01
CA GLY A 119 0.04 -5.90 8.84
C GLY A 119 -0.14 -5.14 10.15
N SER A 120 -0.80 -3.98 10.11
CA SER A 120 -1.09 -3.16 11.30
C SER A 120 -1.98 -3.91 12.30
N VAL A 121 -3.01 -4.61 11.81
CA VAL A 121 -3.90 -5.44 12.64
C VAL A 121 -3.15 -6.61 13.27
N ILE A 122 -2.28 -7.29 12.51
CA ILE A 122 -1.45 -8.38 13.03
C ILE A 122 -0.50 -7.88 14.12
N VAL A 123 0.23 -6.79 13.86
CA VAL A 123 1.15 -6.19 14.84
C VAL A 123 0.39 -5.77 16.09
N GLN A 124 -0.78 -5.16 15.95
CA GLN A 124 -1.62 -4.78 17.09
C GLN A 124 -2.07 -5.99 17.91
N ALA A 125 -2.53 -7.07 17.26
CA ALA A 125 -2.95 -8.29 17.93
C ALA A 125 -1.78 -8.94 18.70
N VAL A 126 -0.61 -9.05 18.08
CA VAL A 126 0.60 -9.58 18.74
C VAL A 126 1.00 -8.71 19.94
N LEU A 127 1.05 -7.38 19.77
CA LEU A 127 1.37 -6.46 20.86
C LEU A 127 0.33 -6.50 21.99
N SER A 128 -0.95 -6.75 21.69
CA SER A 128 -1.98 -6.87 22.72
C SER A 128 -1.76 -8.03 23.70
N TRP A 129 -1.05 -9.08 23.28
CA TRP A 129 -0.71 -10.22 24.13
C TRP A 129 0.67 -10.05 24.78
N VAL A 130 1.65 -9.58 24.01
CA VAL A 130 3.05 -9.55 24.45
C VAL A 130 3.39 -8.26 25.20
N SER A 131 2.87 -7.12 24.76
CA SER A 131 3.21 -5.80 25.31
C SER A 131 2.07 -4.77 25.14
N PRO A 132 1.00 -4.85 25.95
CA PRO A 132 -0.20 -4.00 25.80
C PRO A 132 0.07 -2.50 25.94
N TYR A 133 1.13 -2.12 26.66
CA TYR A 133 1.51 -0.74 26.95
C TYR A 133 2.54 -0.17 25.96
N ASN A 134 2.75 -0.83 24.81
CA ASN A 134 3.71 -0.39 23.81
C ASN A 134 3.33 1.00 23.23
N PRO A 135 4.28 1.94 23.07
CA PRO A 135 4.02 3.27 22.48
C PRO A 135 3.42 3.26 21.06
N LEU A 136 3.54 2.15 20.32
CA LEU A 136 2.89 1.95 19.02
C LEU A 136 1.39 1.69 19.12
N MET A 137 0.88 1.22 20.27
CA MET A 137 -0.52 0.81 20.42
C MET A 137 -1.53 1.93 20.08
N PRO A 138 -1.35 3.19 20.54
CA PRO A 138 -2.26 4.28 20.16
C PRO A 138 -2.26 4.57 18.65
N VAL A 139 -1.10 4.43 17.99
CA VAL A 139 -0.98 4.64 16.54
C VAL A 139 -1.68 3.52 15.77
N LEU A 140 -1.45 2.27 16.19
CA LEU A 140 -2.10 1.11 15.61
C LEU A 140 -3.62 1.17 15.83
N ASP A 141 -4.10 1.48 17.04
CA ASP A 141 -5.54 1.65 17.29
C ASP A 141 -6.13 2.75 16.42
N ALA A 142 -5.48 3.91 16.27
CA ALA A 142 -5.97 4.97 15.40
C ALA A 142 -6.12 4.52 13.93
N LEU A 143 -5.20 3.66 13.44
CA LEU A 143 -5.22 3.13 12.08
C LEU A 143 -6.27 2.02 11.89
N THR A 144 -6.40 1.11 12.85
CA THR A 144 -7.18 -0.12 12.68
C THR A 144 -8.60 -0.01 13.24
N ARG A 145 -8.83 0.85 14.25
CA ARG A 145 -10.11 0.98 14.94
C ARG A 145 -11.31 1.22 14.02
N PRO A 146 -11.25 2.06 12.97
CA PRO A 146 -12.39 2.23 12.06
C PRO A 146 -12.82 0.92 11.39
N PHE A 147 -11.86 0.05 11.09
CA PHE A 147 -12.07 -1.23 10.42
C PHE A 147 -12.42 -2.37 11.39
N LEU A 148 -11.90 -2.31 12.63
CA LEU A 148 -12.21 -3.30 13.67
C LEU A 148 -13.53 -3.01 14.40
N ARG A 149 -13.95 -1.74 14.49
CA ARG A 149 -15.16 -1.32 15.23
C ARG A 149 -16.43 -2.12 14.87
N PRO A 150 -16.72 -2.43 13.59
CA PRO A 150 -17.89 -3.22 13.22
C PRO A 150 -17.88 -4.64 13.80
N PHE A 151 -16.69 -5.20 14.07
CA PHE A 151 -16.52 -6.60 14.46
C PHE A 151 -16.28 -6.79 15.96
N ARG A 152 -16.25 -5.72 16.77
CA ARG A 152 -15.97 -5.76 18.23
C ARG A 152 -16.86 -6.68 19.07
N LYS A 153 -17.96 -7.18 18.51
CA LYS A 153 -18.84 -8.16 19.15
C LYS A 153 -18.35 -9.60 19.00
N ALA A 154 -17.36 -9.85 18.14
CA ALA A 154 -16.72 -11.14 17.93
C ALA A 154 -15.73 -11.48 19.07
N ASN A 155 -16.17 -11.36 20.32
CA ASN A 155 -15.40 -11.80 21.48
C ASN A 155 -15.88 -13.21 21.87
N VAL A 156 -14.96 -14.16 21.92
CA VAL A 156 -15.26 -15.55 22.32
C VAL A 156 -14.30 -15.94 23.44
N GLY A 157 -14.84 -16.32 24.60
CA GLY A 157 -14.03 -16.74 25.75
C GLY A 157 -13.06 -15.66 26.26
N GLY A 158 -13.39 -14.38 26.08
CA GLY A 158 -12.52 -13.26 26.46
C GLY A 158 -11.42 -12.90 25.45
N VAL A 159 -11.36 -13.61 24.31
CA VAL A 159 -10.43 -13.33 23.20
C VAL A 159 -11.14 -12.52 22.11
N ASP A 160 -10.53 -11.41 21.69
CA ASP A 160 -11.03 -10.58 20.59
C ASP A 160 -10.67 -11.20 19.23
N LEU A 161 -11.70 -11.69 18.51
CA LEU A 161 -11.56 -12.25 17.17
C LEU A 161 -11.78 -11.21 16.06
N SER A 162 -12.04 -9.94 16.40
CA SER A 162 -12.16 -8.86 15.40
C SER A 162 -10.95 -8.78 14.45
N PRO A 163 -9.69 -8.93 14.91
CA PRO A 163 -8.52 -8.96 14.03
C PRO A 163 -8.58 -10.10 13.01
N LEU A 164 -9.02 -11.29 13.42
CA LEU A 164 -9.14 -12.47 12.56
C LEU A 164 -10.22 -12.27 11.50
N VAL A 165 -11.39 -11.76 11.90
CA VAL A 165 -12.49 -11.48 10.96
C VAL A 165 -12.06 -10.46 9.91
N LEU A 166 -11.42 -9.36 10.32
CA LEU A 166 -10.93 -8.35 9.38
C LEU A 166 -9.84 -8.91 8.45
N PHE A 167 -8.93 -9.74 8.98
CA PHE A 167 -7.92 -10.43 8.17
C PHE A 167 -8.56 -11.27 7.07
N LEU A 168 -9.57 -12.08 7.40
CA LEU A 168 -10.28 -12.92 6.42
C LEU A 168 -10.98 -12.07 5.35
N ILE A 169 -11.64 -10.97 5.74
CA ILE A 169 -12.30 -10.07 4.79
C ILE A 169 -11.27 -9.46 3.82
N ILE A 170 -10.13 -8.99 4.33
CA ILE A 170 -9.07 -8.43 3.49
C ILE A 170 -8.55 -9.51 2.52
N GLN A 171 -8.33 -10.75 2.99
CA GLN A 171 -7.90 -11.85 2.13
C GLN A 171 -8.90 -12.14 1.01
N VAL A 172 -10.21 -12.18 1.31
CA VAL A 172 -11.25 -12.37 0.29
C VAL A 172 -11.23 -11.24 -0.74
N ILE A 173 -11.09 -9.98 -0.29
CA ILE A 173 -10.99 -8.82 -1.19
C ILE A 173 -9.74 -8.94 -2.10
N LEU A 174 -8.61 -9.35 -1.53
CA LEU A 174 -7.38 -9.53 -2.30
C LEU A 174 -7.47 -10.70 -3.29
N MET A 175 -8.09 -11.82 -2.89
CA MET A 175 -8.14 -13.05 -3.69
C MET A 175 -9.20 -13.01 -4.80
N LEU A 176 -10.32 -12.31 -4.59
CA LEU A 176 -11.42 -12.28 -5.56
C LEU A 176 -11.43 -10.96 -6.35
N PRO A 177 -11.99 -9.84 -5.85
CA PRO A 177 -12.18 -8.65 -6.68
C PRO A 177 -10.87 -8.03 -7.16
N VAL A 178 -9.83 -7.97 -6.31
CA VAL A 178 -8.55 -7.37 -6.71
C VAL A 178 -7.88 -8.21 -7.80
N ARG A 179 -7.79 -9.54 -7.62
CA ARG A 179 -7.22 -10.42 -8.65
C ARG A 179 -8.03 -10.41 -9.95
N MET A 180 -9.36 -10.33 -9.87
CA MET A 180 -10.20 -10.22 -11.07
C MET A 180 -9.95 -8.92 -11.84
N LEU A 181 -9.82 -7.79 -11.14
CA LEU A 181 -9.48 -6.50 -11.75
C LEU A 181 -8.07 -6.53 -12.36
N GLU A 182 -7.09 -7.06 -11.62
CA GLU A 182 -5.71 -7.21 -12.07
C GLU A 182 -5.63 -8.06 -13.34
N ALA A 183 -6.29 -9.23 -13.35
CA ALA A 183 -6.37 -10.08 -14.52
C ALA A 183 -7.04 -9.39 -15.72
N SER A 184 -8.10 -8.62 -15.49
CA SER A 184 -8.80 -7.88 -16.54
C SER A 184 -7.89 -6.84 -17.20
N PHE A 185 -7.15 -6.07 -16.39
CA PHE A 185 -6.21 -5.06 -16.89
C PHE A 185 -4.98 -5.69 -17.58
N LEU A 186 -4.47 -6.81 -17.05
CA LEU A 186 -3.39 -7.55 -17.67
C LEU A 186 -3.79 -8.17 -19.01
N THR A 187 -5.02 -8.66 -19.14
CA THR A 187 -5.54 -9.16 -20.42
C THR A 187 -5.60 -8.04 -21.45
N GLN A 188 -6.09 -6.85 -21.07
CA GLN A 188 -6.10 -5.69 -21.95
C GLN A 188 -4.67 -5.33 -22.40
N LEU A 189 -3.71 -5.32 -21.47
CA LEU A 189 -2.31 -5.06 -21.80
C LEU A 189 -1.75 -6.10 -22.78
N LYS A 190 -2.00 -7.39 -22.53
CA LYS A 190 -1.54 -8.50 -23.40
C LYS A 190 -2.17 -8.51 -24.79
N VAL A 191 -3.38 -7.99 -24.96
CA VAL A 191 -4.02 -7.88 -26.28
C VAL A 191 -3.35 -6.80 -27.13
N ILE A 192 -2.72 -5.81 -26.49
CA ILE A 192 -2.03 -4.70 -27.16
C ILE A 192 -0.56 -5.04 -27.45
N LEU A 193 0.04 -5.91 -26.64
CA LEU A 193 1.40 -6.45 -26.78
C LEU A 193 1.51 -7.49 -27.90
#